data_AF-A0A1I3SCB7-F1
#
_entry.id   AF-A0A1I3SCB7-F1
#
_cell.length_a   1.000
_cell.length_b   1.000
_cell.length_c   1.000
_cell.angle_alpha   90.00
_cell.angle_beta   90.00
_cell.angle_gamma   90.00
#
_symmetry.space_group_name_H-M   'P 1'
#
loop_
_entity.id
_entity.type
_entity.pdbx_description
1 polymer ?
#
loop_
_entity_poly.entity_id
_entity_poly.type
_entity_poly.pdbx_seq_one_letter_code
_entity_poly.pdbx_strand_id
1 'polypeptide(L)'
;MVFTLADVTIVLPAFNAETTLGDTLKSLEPSMAEGMSLILVDDASTDQTPQIMTQFADRWKTVRFMPMEKNVGAGVARNIAMDAVNTPLMTFIDGDDWVGESYYKNLVRRFSDFPDLDFVRSHFIECYGTQRGVRRAAFPFCDVPFDPKLGILPDERTTLVKPMCGRACIRQNF
;
A
#
# COMPACT_ATOMS: atom_id res chain seq x y z
N MET A 1 -11.45 18.56 -4.10
CA MET A 1 -10.51 18.16 -5.17
C MET A 1 -10.96 16.80 -5.67
N VAL A 2 -10.87 16.49 -6.96
CA VAL A 2 -11.23 15.16 -7.47
C VAL A 2 -9.92 14.41 -7.71
N PHE A 3 -9.75 13.26 -7.05
CA PHE A 3 -8.58 12.40 -7.23
C PHE A 3 -8.92 11.22 -8.13
N THR A 4 -7.94 10.78 -8.91
CA THR A 4 -7.98 9.63 -9.81
C THR A 4 -6.85 8.65 -9.47
N LEU A 5 -6.79 7.49 -10.13
CA LEU A 5 -5.67 6.56 -9.93
C LEU A 5 -4.32 7.13 -10.38
N ALA A 6 -4.30 8.04 -11.35
CA ALA A 6 -3.06 8.71 -11.77
C ALA A 6 -2.46 9.62 -10.67
N ASP A 7 -3.26 9.99 -9.66
CA ASP A 7 -2.85 10.82 -8.53
C ASP A 7 -2.26 10.00 -7.37
N VAL A 8 -2.00 8.70 -7.58
CA VAL A 8 -1.52 7.76 -6.55
C VAL A 8 -0.19 7.14 -6.97
N THR A 9 0.74 7.05 -6.01
CA THR A 9 1.94 6.20 -6.12
C THR A 9 1.86 5.07 -5.10
N ILE A 10 2.03 3.82 -5.57
CA ILE A 10 2.29 2.68 -4.70
C ILE A 10 3.79 2.59 -4.42
N VAL A 11 4.16 2.33 -3.17
CA VAL A 11 5.49 1.88 -2.80
C VAL A 11 5.41 0.41 -2.38
N LEU A 12 6.15 -0.45 -3.06
CA LEU A 12 6.21 -1.89 -2.81
C LEU A 12 7.65 -2.27 -2.42
N PRO A 13 7.96 -2.41 -1.12
CA PRO A 13 9.23 -2.99 -0.67
C PRO A 13 9.18 -4.51 -0.70
N ALA A 14 10.27 -5.15 -1.12
CA ALA A 14 10.42 -6.60 -1.00
C ALA A 14 11.86 -6.99 -0.66
N PHE A 15 12.00 -8.11 0.04
CA PHE A 15 13.26 -8.80 0.29
C PHE A 15 13.01 -10.31 0.20
N ASN A 16 13.68 -10.98 -0.73
CA ASN A 16 13.54 -12.42 -0.97
C ASN A 16 12.07 -12.88 -1.12
N ALA A 17 11.34 -12.24 -2.03
CA ALA A 17 9.91 -12.46 -2.28
C ALA A 17 9.63 -13.21 -3.59
N GLU A 18 10.59 -13.96 -4.14
CA GLU A 18 10.45 -14.58 -5.48
C GLU A 18 9.19 -15.46 -5.65
N THR A 19 8.72 -16.06 -4.55
CA THR A 19 7.60 -17.00 -4.56
C THR A 19 6.22 -16.32 -4.52
N THR A 20 6.14 -15.09 -4.03
CA THR A 20 4.86 -14.37 -3.82
C THR A 20 4.72 -13.14 -4.71
N LEU A 21 5.84 -12.49 -5.03
CA LEU A 21 5.86 -11.20 -5.73
C LEU A 21 5.12 -11.24 -7.08
N GLY A 22 5.13 -12.38 -7.78
CA GLY A 22 4.40 -12.56 -9.03
C GLY A 22 2.89 -12.32 -8.89
N ASP A 23 2.27 -12.83 -7.82
CA ASP A 23 0.84 -12.66 -7.56
C ASP A 23 0.51 -11.22 -7.15
N THR A 24 1.36 -10.62 -6.30
CA THR A 24 1.26 -9.20 -5.93
C THR A 24 1.27 -8.32 -7.18
N LEU A 25 2.30 -8.44 -8.01
CA LEU A 25 2.48 -7.64 -9.21
C LEU A 25 1.35 -7.83 -10.22
N LYS A 26 0.89 -9.07 -10.42
CA LYS A 26 -0.25 -9.36 -11.28
C LYS A 26 -1.53 -8.66 -10.80
N SER A 27 -1.75 -8.60 -9.49
CA SER A 27 -2.91 -7.90 -8.91
C SER A 27 -2.89 -6.38 -9.12
N LEU A 28 -1.70 -5.80 -9.36
CA LEU A 28 -1.52 -4.37 -9.60
C LEU A 28 -1.71 -3.97 -11.07
N GLU A 29 -1.68 -4.91 -12.02
CA GLU A 29 -1.78 -4.61 -13.46
C GLU A 29 -3.00 -3.77 -13.84
N PRO A 30 -4.22 -4.02 -13.31
CA PRO A 30 -5.37 -3.17 -13.62
C PRO A 30 -5.17 -1.72 -13.16
N SER A 31 -4.49 -1.51 -12.03
CA SER A 31 -4.19 -0.16 -11.53
C SER A 31 -3.11 0.53 -12.36
N MET A 32 -2.12 -0.22 -12.85
CA MET A 32 -1.08 0.32 -13.75
C MET A 32 -1.68 0.71 -15.10
N ALA A 33 -2.61 -0.09 -15.63
CA ALA A 33 -3.32 0.21 -16.86
C ALA A 33 -4.13 1.52 -16.80
N GLU A 34 -4.51 1.97 -15.59
CA GLU A 34 -5.21 3.22 -15.34
C GLU A 34 -4.29 4.40 -14.99
N GLY A 35 -2.97 4.22 -15.14
CA GLY A 35 -1.99 5.29 -15.04
C GLY A 35 -1.45 5.52 -13.62
N MET A 36 -1.72 4.63 -12.68
CA MET A 36 -1.13 4.71 -11.35
C MET A 36 0.40 4.53 -11.39
N SER A 37 1.10 5.19 -10.49
CA SER A 37 2.56 5.09 -10.38
C SER A 37 2.95 4.01 -9.37
N LEU A 38 4.11 3.38 -9.57
CA LEU A 38 4.62 2.34 -8.66
C LEU A 38 6.13 2.43 -8.52
N ILE A 39 6.60 2.39 -7.29
CA ILE A 39 8.02 2.29 -6.94
C ILE A 39 8.24 0.90 -6.35
N LEU A 40 8.95 0.06 -7.10
CA LEU A 40 9.39 -1.26 -6.69
C LEU A 40 10.74 -1.13 -6.00
N VAL A 41 10.78 -1.43 -4.70
CA VAL A 41 12.00 -1.36 -3.90
C VAL A 41 12.48 -2.75 -3.57
N ASP A 42 13.62 -3.13 -4.14
CA ASP A 42 14.32 -4.35 -3.73
C ASP A 42 15.29 -4.03 -2.60
N ASP A 43 15.07 -4.62 -1.43
CA ASP A 43 15.87 -4.40 -0.22
C ASP A 43 17.09 -5.33 -0.17
N ALA A 44 17.84 -5.36 -1.28
CA ALA A 44 19.02 -6.18 -1.53
C ALA A 44 18.76 -7.70 -1.48
N SER A 45 17.77 -8.17 -2.25
CA SER A 45 17.45 -9.60 -2.31
C SER A 45 18.58 -10.44 -2.92
N THR A 46 18.63 -11.70 -2.52
CA THR A 46 19.62 -12.71 -2.98
C THR A 46 19.01 -13.75 -3.91
N ASP A 47 17.71 -13.68 -4.14
CA ASP A 47 16.91 -14.58 -4.96
C ASP A 47 16.51 -13.91 -6.30
N GLN A 48 15.47 -14.40 -6.99
CA GLN A 48 15.01 -13.83 -8.26
C GLN A 48 14.13 -12.56 -8.14
N THR A 49 13.92 -12.04 -6.92
CA THR A 49 13.10 -10.84 -6.67
C THR A 49 13.50 -9.64 -7.55
N PRO A 50 14.79 -9.25 -7.65
CA PRO A 50 15.20 -8.08 -8.45
C PRO A 50 14.90 -8.25 -9.94
N GLN A 51 15.05 -9.47 -10.47
CA GLN A 51 14.81 -9.80 -11.87
C GLN A 51 13.31 -9.70 -12.17
N ILE A 52 12.45 -10.23 -11.29
CA ILE A 52 10.99 -10.13 -11.41
C ILE A 52 10.55 -8.66 -11.40
N MET A 53 11.09 -7.86 -10.47
CA MET A 53 10.77 -6.43 -10.38
C MET A 53 11.20 -5.65 -11.62
N THR A 54 12.41 -5.90 -12.12
CA THR A 54 12.94 -5.24 -13.32
C THR A 54 12.06 -5.54 -14.53
N GLN A 55 11.74 -6.82 -14.76
CA GLN A 55 10.86 -7.24 -15.85
C GLN A 55 9.48 -6.60 -15.78
N PHE A 56 8.92 -6.47 -14.57
CA PHE A 56 7.64 -5.79 -14.40
C PHE A 56 7.74 -4.29 -14.72
N ALA A 57 8.78 -3.63 -14.23
CA ALA A 57 9.00 -2.20 -14.45
C ALA A 57 9.14 -1.87 -15.95
N ASP A 58 9.82 -2.71 -16.72
CA ASP A 58 10.02 -2.52 -18.16
C ASP A 58 8.70 -2.48 -18.96
N ARG A 59 7.60 -3.01 -18.41
CA ARG A 59 6.28 -3.02 -19.07
C ARG A 59 5.54 -1.69 -18.97
N TRP A 60 5.91 -0.80 -18.03
CA TRP A 60 5.11 0.36 -17.68
C TRP A 60 5.98 1.59 -17.44
N LYS A 61 5.70 2.69 -18.16
CA LYS A 61 6.46 3.95 -18.01
C LYS A 61 6.31 4.62 -16.64
N THR A 62 5.26 4.30 -15.89
CA THR A 62 4.96 4.84 -14.55
C THR A 62 5.52 3.97 -13.42
N VAL A 63 6.21 2.88 -13.76
CA VAL A 63 6.85 1.99 -12.77
C VAL A 63 8.34 2.25 -12.73
N ARG A 64 8.87 2.40 -11.51
CA ARG A 64 10.31 2.59 -11.26
C ARG A 64 10.83 1.46 -10.40
N PHE A 65 11.90 0.82 -10.85
CA PHE A 65 12.69 -0.10 -10.03
C PHE A 65 13.77 0.65 -9.24
N MET A 66 13.93 0.31 -7.97
CA MET A 66 14.85 0.93 -7.02
C MET A 66 15.54 -0.14 -6.14
N PRO A 67 16.72 -0.63 -6.54
CA PRO A 67 17.48 -1.58 -5.72
C PRO A 67 18.23 -0.86 -4.59
N MET A 68 18.28 -1.48 -3.42
CA MET A 68 19.09 -1.06 -2.28
C MET A 68 20.45 -1.75 -2.29
N GLU A 69 21.49 -1.06 -1.80
CA GLU A 69 22.84 -1.63 -1.72
C GLU A 69 22.97 -2.71 -0.64
N LYS A 70 22.12 -2.65 0.38
CA LYS A 70 22.08 -3.60 1.50
C LYS A 70 20.66 -3.67 2.05
N ASN A 71 20.35 -4.78 2.71
CA ASN A 71 19.09 -4.93 3.43
C ASN A 71 19.04 -3.95 4.62
N VAL A 72 18.07 -3.02 4.56
CA VAL A 72 17.80 -2.00 5.59
C VAL A 72 16.46 -2.21 6.29
N GLY A 73 15.69 -3.20 5.85
CA GLY A 73 14.35 -3.51 6.34
C GLY A 73 13.27 -2.65 5.67
N ALA A 74 12.08 -3.24 5.54
CA ALA A 74 10.94 -2.66 4.83
C ALA A 74 10.53 -1.26 5.33
N GLY A 75 10.74 -0.93 6.60
CA GLY A 75 10.44 0.41 7.13
C GLY A 75 11.36 1.49 6.55
N VAL A 76 12.67 1.23 6.53
CA VAL A 76 13.66 2.15 5.97
C VAL A 76 13.52 2.22 4.44
N ALA A 77 13.32 1.08 3.79
CA ALA A 77 13.06 0.99 2.36
C ALA A 77 11.86 1.86 1.93
N ARG A 78 10.73 1.79 2.67
CA ARG A 78 9.55 2.66 2.42
C ARG A 78 9.89 4.14 2.58
N ASN A 79 10.60 4.52 3.63
CA ASN A 79 10.97 5.93 3.86
C ASN A 79 11.84 6.48 2.73
N ILE A 80 12.83 5.71 2.26
CA ILE A 80 13.67 6.12 1.12
C ILE A 80 12.82 6.27 -0.15
N ALA A 81 11.89 5.35 -0.39
CA ALA A 81 11.01 5.39 -1.56
C ALA A 81 10.04 6.58 -1.54
N MET A 82 9.57 6.96 -0.35
CA MET A 82 8.66 8.08 -0.17
C MET A 82 9.25 9.39 -0.69
N ASP A 83 10.56 9.60 -0.54
CA ASP A 83 11.23 10.81 -1.05
C ASP A 83 11.18 10.91 -2.60
N ALA A 84 10.92 9.79 -3.29
CA ALA A 84 10.77 9.74 -4.73
C ALA A 84 9.30 9.83 -5.20
N VAL A 85 8.33 9.88 -4.29
CA VAL A 85 6.91 10.03 -4.62
C VAL A 85 6.60 11.48 -5.00
N ASN A 86 5.96 11.68 -6.14
CA ASN A 86 5.60 12.98 -6.69
C ASN A 86 4.09 13.18 -6.88
N THR A 87 3.28 12.23 -6.43
CA THR A 87 1.82 12.26 -6.51
C THR A 87 1.22 12.78 -5.20
N PRO A 88 0.00 13.35 -5.23
CA PRO A 88 -0.63 13.88 -4.01
C PRO A 88 -1.07 12.79 -3.04
N LEU A 89 -1.31 11.55 -3.51
CA LEU A 89 -1.64 10.40 -2.69
C LEU A 89 -0.55 9.33 -2.81
N MET A 90 -0.33 8.58 -1.73
CA MET A 90 0.57 7.43 -1.72
C MET A 90 0.00 6.28 -0.90
N THR A 91 0.44 5.06 -1.20
CA THR A 91 0.06 3.86 -0.46
C THR A 91 1.20 2.85 -0.46
N PHE A 92 1.15 1.90 0.47
CA PHE A 92 2.06 0.78 0.53
C PHE A 92 1.33 -0.52 0.18
N ILE A 93 2.04 -1.46 -0.41
CA ILE A 93 1.63 -2.86 -0.53
C ILE A 93 2.87 -3.74 -0.31
N ASP A 94 2.70 -4.85 0.39
CA ASP A 94 3.82 -5.76 0.68
C ASP A 94 3.98 -6.77 -0.46
N GLY A 95 5.19 -7.25 -0.69
CA GLY A 95 5.53 -8.17 -1.80
C GLY A 95 4.92 -9.58 -1.69
N ASP A 96 4.15 -9.83 -0.64
CA ASP A 96 3.41 -11.06 -0.36
C ASP A 96 1.89 -10.85 -0.24
N ASP A 97 1.41 -9.63 -0.49
CA ASP A 97 -0.01 -9.27 -0.50
C ASP A 97 -0.55 -9.08 -1.93
N TRP A 98 -1.86 -9.19 -2.11
CA TRP A 98 -2.53 -8.85 -3.37
C TRP A 98 -3.83 -8.10 -3.12
N VAL A 99 -4.28 -7.36 -4.13
CA VAL A 99 -5.48 -6.54 -4.04
C VAL A 99 -6.52 -6.95 -5.08
N GLY A 100 -7.79 -6.65 -4.79
CA GLY A 100 -8.87 -6.76 -5.77
C GLY A 100 -8.81 -5.63 -6.79
N GLU A 101 -9.34 -5.85 -7.99
CA GLU A 101 -9.32 -4.90 -9.12
C GLU A 101 -9.88 -3.50 -8.77
N SER A 102 -10.91 -3.44 -7.94
CA SER A 102 -11.55 -2.18 -7.52
C SER A 102 -10.95 -1.57 -6.26
N TYR A 103 -9.94 -2.18 -5.65
CA TYR A 103 -9.43 -1.80 -4.33
C TYR A 103 -9.00 -0.33 -4.28
N TYR A 104 -8.04 0.08 -5.11
CA TYR A 104 -7.54 1.45 -5.08
C TYR A 104 -8.58 2.47 -5.55
N LYS A 105 -9.44 2.13 -6.51
CA LYS A 105 -10.55 3.00 -6.94
C LYS A 105 -11.47 3.34 -5.77
N ASN A 106 -11.81 2.31 -5.00
CA ASN A 106 -12.68 2.42 -3.85
C ASN A 106 -12.06 3.31 -2.77
N LEU A 107 -10.74 3.23 -2.54
CA LEU A 107 -10.02 4.08 -1.58
C LEU A 107 -9.94 5.53 -2.08
N VAL A 108 -9.52 5.75 -3.33
CA VAL A 108 -9.34 7.08 -3.92
C VAL A 108 -10.66 7.85 -3.94
N ARG A 109 -11.78 7.17 -4.22
CA ARG A 109 -13.11 7.78 -4.17
C ARG A 109 -13.42 8.43 -2.82
N ARG A 110 -12.91 7.89 -1.71
CA ARG A 110 -13.18 8.44 -0.37
C ARG A 110 -12.62 9.83 -0.16
N PHE A 111 -11.50 10.17 -0.80
CA PHE A 111 -10.97 11.53 -0.76
C PHE A 111 -11.84 12.53 -1.54
N SER A 112 -12.67 12.05 -2.48
CA SER A 112 -13.67 12.88 -3.16
C SER A 112 -14.94 13.04 -2.31
N ASP A 113 -15.36 11.98 -1.63
CA ASP A 113 -16.53 12.00 -0.74
C ASP A 113 -16.27 12.85 0.53
N PHE A 114 -15.02 12.89 1.00
CA PHE A 114 -14.60 13.58 2.22
C PHE A 114 -13.36 14.46 1.96
N PRO A 115 -13.54 15.76 1.64
CA PRO A 115 -12.43 16.64 1.27
C PRO A 115 -11.38 16.90 2.36
N ASP A 116 -11.73 16.74 3.64
CA ASP A 116 -10.84 16.98 4.79
C ASP A 116 -10.10 15.72 5.25
N LEU A 117 -10.10 14.66 4.45
CA LEU A 117 -9.55 13.36 4.81
C LEU A 117 -8.03 13.30 4.60
N ASP A 118 -7.28 12.96 5.64
CA ASP A 118 -5.81 12.79 5.53
C ASP A 118 -5.42 11.39 5.05
N PHE A 119 -6.12 10.34 5.48
CA PHE A 119 -5.85 8.97 5.03
C PHE A 119 -7.06 8.03 5.13
N VAL A 120 -6.99 6.94 4.35
CA VAL A 120 -7.98 5.86 4.29
C VAL A 120 -7.29 4.55 4.70
N ARG A 121 -7.95 3.72 5.49
CA ARG A 121 -7.51 2.34 5.76
C ARG A 121 -8.65 1.36 5.48
N SER A 122 -8.34 0.21 4.88
CA SER A 122 -9.34 -0.85 4.65
C SER A 122 -9.20 -1.99 5.63
N HIS A 123 -10.17 -2.90 5.56
CA HIS A 123 -9.98 -4.27 5.99
C HIS A 123 -9.00 -5.04 5.12
N PHE A 124 -8.47 -6.13 5.67
CA PHE A 124 -7.69 -7.12 4.92
C PHE A 124 -8.09 -8.54 5.31
N ILE A 125 -7.77 -9.48 4.43
CA ILE A 125 -7.98 -10.90 4.64
C ILE A 125 -6.61 -11.53 4.81
N GLU A 126 -6.37 -12.16 5.94
CA GLU A 126 -5.19 -13.00 6.13
C GLU A 126 -5.41 -14.36 5.47
N CYS A 127 -4.42 -14.80 4.70
CA CYS A 127 -4.43 -16.09 4.05
C CYS A 127 -3.23 -16.92 4.55
N TYR A 128 -3.52 -18.12 5.08
CA TYR A 128 -2.49 -19.10 5.49
C TYR A 128 -2.78 -20.43 4.81
N GLY A 129 -2.03 -20.73 3.75
CA GLY A 129 -2.31 -21.89 2.90
C GLY A 129 -3.72 -21.83 2.31
N THR A 130 -4.58 -22.78 2.67
CA THR A 130 -5.99 -22.82 2.23
C THR A 130 -6.94 -22.08 3.18
N GLN A 131 -6.46 -21.62 4.32
CA GLN A 131 -7.28 -20.93 5.33
C GLN A 131 -7.33 -19.43 5.05
N ARG A 132 -8.52 -18.83 5.22
CA ARG A 132 -8.74 -17.39 5.08
C ARG A 132 -9.44 -16.85 6.32
N GLY A 133 -8.94 -15.74 6.86
CA GLY A 133 -9.50 -15.06 8.01
C GLY A 133 -9.65 -13.56 7.76
N VAL A 134 -10.82 -12.99 8.05
CA VAL A 134 -11.00 -11.54 7.95
C VAL A 134 -10.34 -10.86 9.16
N ARG A 135 -9.42 -9.93 8.90
CA ARG A 135 -8.90 -9.04 9.92
C ARG A 135 -9.57 -7.69 9.83
N ARG A 136 -10.28 -7.37 10.91
CA ARG A 136 -10.92 -6.07 11.05
C ARG A 136 -9.91 -5.06 11.59
N ALA A 137 -9.75 -3.94 10.89
CA ALA A 137 -8.96 -2.83 11.39
C ALA A 137 -9.53 -2.39 12.75
N ALA A 138 -8.63 -2.16 13.72
CA ALA A 138 -8.96 -2.04 15.13
C ALA A 138 -9.63 -0.70 15.47
N PHE A 139 -10.91 -0.57 15.12
CA PHE A 139 -11.77 0.57 15.42
C PHE A 139 -13.24 0.23 15.23
N PRO A 140 -14.20 0.93 15.85
CA PRO A 140 -15.62 0.60 15.69
C PRO A 140 -16.24 1.21 14.42
N PHE A 141 -15.83 2.40 14.01
CA PHE A 141 -16.47 3.11 12.90
C PHE A 141 -15.97 2.62 11.52
N CYS A 142 -16.88 2.51 10.56
CA CYS A 142 -16.62 2.27 9.14
C CYS A 142 -17.33 3.35 8.33
N ASP A 143 -16.75 3.72 7.19
CA ASP A 143 -17.33 4.61 6.18
C ASP A 143 -17.73 5.99 6.70
N VAL A 144 -17.15 6.40 7.84
CA VAL A 144 -17.33 7.70 8.49
C VAL A 144 -15.96 8.24 8.90
N PRO A 145 -15.59 9.49 8.53
CA PRO A 145 -14.36 10.11 9.00
C PRO A 145 -14.35 10.31 10.52
N PHE A 146 -13.19 10.16 11.15
CA PHE A 146 -12.99 10.39 12.57
C PHE A 146 -11.58 10.95 12.84
N ASP A 147 -11.38 11.56 14.02
CA ASP A 147 -10.05 11.99 14.47
C ASP A 147 -9.15 10.77 14.69
N PRO A 148 -8.05 10.61 13.94
CA PRO A 148 -7.18 9.44 14.01
C PRO A 148 -6.58 9.22 15.40
N LYS A 149 -6.50 10.27 16.23
CA LYS A 149 -6.03 10.15 17.63
C LYS A 149 -6.93 9.24 18.46
N LEU A 150 -8.22 9.16 18.13
CA LEU A 150 -9.13 8.19 18.75
C LEU A 150 -8.72 6.75 18.44
N GLY A 151 -8.06 6.52 17.30
CA GLY A 151 -7.55 5.22 16.87
C GLY A 151 -6.16 4.85 17.41
N ILE A 152 -5.54 5.74 18.20
CA ILE A 152 -4.31 5.44 18.96
C ILE A 152 -4.73 4.78 20.27
N LEU A 153 -4.58 3.46 20.34
CA LEU A 153 -4.87 2.67 21.54
C LEU A 153 -3.57 2.47 22.35
N PRO A 154 -3.67 2.00 23.61
CA PRO A 154 -2.49 1.57 24.38
C PRO A 154 -1.63 0.58 23.60
N ASP A 155 -0.33 0.54 23.90
CA ASP A 155 0.68 -0.31 23.26
C ASP A 155 0.35 -1.81 23.31
N GLU A 156 -0.40 -2.24 24.32
CA GLU A 156 -0.92 -3.60 24.47
C GLU A 156 -2.03 -3.96 23.44
N ARG A 157 -2.54 -3.01 22.66
CA ARG A 157 -3.63 -3.21 21.69
C ARG A 157 -3.23 -2.82 20.28
N THR A 158 -3.68 -3.59 19.30
CA THR A 158 -3.54 -3.24 17.89
C THR A 158 -4.21 -1.89 17.62
N THR A 159 -3.46 -0.92 17.11
CA THR A 159 -3.98 0.42 16.79
C THR A 159 -4.30 0.54 15.29
N LEU A 160 -5.15 1.51 14.97
CA LEU A 160 -5.40 1.88 13.57
C LEU A 160 -4.22 2.63 12.97
N VAL A 161 -3.49 3.37 13.81
CA VAL A 161 -2.55 4.39 13.40
C VAL A 161 -1.39 4.42 14.38
N LYS A 162 -0.17 4.62 13.88
CA LYS A 162 0.98 4.93 14.75
C LYS A 162 0.83 6.37 15.26
N PRO A 163 1.46 6.75 16.40
CA PRO A 163 1.15 7.98 17.14
C PRO A 163 1.33 9.33 16.41
N MET A 164 1.79 9.33 15.15
CA MET A 164 2.24 10.50 14.40
C MET A 164 1.27 10.95 13.28
N CYS A 165 0.04 10.42 13.20
CA CYS A 165 -0.89 10.74 12.11
C CYS A 165 -1.88 11.87 12.42
N GLY A 166 -2.29 12.58 11.36
CA GLY A 166 -2.92 13.90 11.28
C GLY A 166 -4.30 14.09 11.94
N ARG A 167 -5.24 14.72 11.23
CA ARG A 167 -6.53 15.24 11.77
C ARG A 167 -7.75 14.40 11.40
N ALA A 168 -7.73 13.61 10.32
CA ALA A 168 -8.86 12.78 9.89
C ALA A 168 -8.47 11.43 9.24
N CYS A 169 -9.15 10.35 9.65
CA CYS A 169 -9.04 9.00 9.10
C CYS A 169 -10.41 8.44 8.74
N ILE A 170 -10.49 7.60 7.71
CA ILE A 170 -11.67 6.77 7.45
C ILE A 170 -11.27 5.30 7.34
N ARG A 171 -12.08 4.43 7.94
CA ARG A 171 -11.98 2.99 7.78
C ARG A 171 -13.02 2.54 6.75
N GLN A 172 -12.61 1.85 5.69
CA GLN A 172 -13.50 1.41 4.62
C GLN A 172 -13.81 -0.10 4.71
N ASN A 173 -15.07 -0.47 4.45
CA ASN A 173 -15.46 -1.85 4.19
C ASN A 173 -15.00 -2.33 2.81
N PHE A 174 -14.79 -3.64 2.65
CA PHE A 174 -14.33 -4.29 1.41
C PHE A 174 -15.06 -3.78 0.16
#